data_AF-A0A7J9EVW4-F1
#
_entry.id   AF-A0A7J9EVW4-F1
#
_cell.length_a   1.000
_cell.length_b   1.000
_cell.length_c   1.000
_cell.angle_alpha   90.00
_cell.angle_beta   90.00
_cell.angle_gamma   90.00
#
_symmetry.space_group_name_H-M   'P 1'
#
loop_
_entity.id
_entity.type
_entity.pdbx_description
1 polymer ?
#
loop_
_entity_poly.entity_id
_entity_poly.type
_entity_poly.pdbx_seq_one_letter_code
_entity_poly.pdbx_strand_id
1 'polypeptide(L)'
;MAFIPSPIIYNILSKLPVKSLARFKSLNKLYCSFINDPHFINAHFKNHSVVHGDLCLILSCIEHQNLNNTTKIHFFTIKDNEHAMIEYSMPVSFDTYHILPSCNGLICFYGLHGSVHVCNPTTKTIVNLPNIDDDLQRFQSCGFGFDGINGTYKVIKFFDPHKIEIFTMVNGSWNKIRYTYPPCFGFQHHQPPVFANGFFYWFSISSSIVSFDIGKETFETISLPQSALNKDKYKLYLVELKGELCMVDMDFEDKKRVDIWIFKSNEEHWVKLGTIVHRSEPIDTTRPVGIKANKKEILLHGFIKGLGHLSCYNMETGRFRPINIKGFTSHYFHVSQHVETLFQVGH
;
A
#
# COMPACT_ATOMS: atom_id res chain seq x y z
N MET A 1 -17.10 43.29 11.40
CA MET A 1 -16.75 42.02 10.72
C MET A 1 -17.69 40.95 11.22
N ALA A 2 -18.37 40.22 10.34
CA ALA A 2 -19.24 39.12 10.75
C ALA A 2 -18.38 37.97 11.32
N PHE A 3 -18.65 37.57 12.56
CA PHE A 3 -17.98 36.45 13.22
C PHE A 3 -18.72 35.16 12.86
N ILE A 4 -18.05 34.22 12.20
CA ILE A 4 -18.59 32.88 11.96
C ILE A 4 -18.31 32.03 13.20
N PRO A 5 -19.31 31.43 13.85
CA PRO A 5 -19.11 30.55 15.00
C PRO A 5 -18.18 29.36 14.71
N SER A 6 -17.34 29.01 15.68
CA SER A 6 -16.40 27.88 15.61
C SER A 6 -17.00 26.54 15.15
N PRO A 7 -18.21 26.12 15.59
CA PRO A 7 -18.80 24.87 15.12
C PRO A 7 -19.14 24.88 13.62
N ILE A 8 -19.52 26.04 13.09
CA ILE A 8 -19.81 26.21 11.65
C ILE A 8 -18.51 26.12 10.85
N ILE A 9 -17.44 26.76 11.33
CA ILE A 9 -16.10 26.66 10.75
C ILE A 9 -15.65 25.19 10.72
N TYR A 10 -15.75 24.48 11.84
CA TYR A 10 -15.38 23.06 11.92
C TYR A 10 -16.12 22.22 10.88
N ASN A 11 -17.45 22.40 10.77
CA ASN A 11 -18.27 21.68 9.78
C ASN A 11 -17.85 22.00 8.35
N ILE A 12 -17.57 23.28 8.03
CA ILE A 12 -17.06 23.68 6.71
C ILE A 12 -15.73 22.98 6.43
N LEU A 13 -14.75 23.08 7.34
CA LEU A 13 -13.43 22.46 7.18
C LEU A 13 -13.54 20.95 7.00
N SER A 14 -14.41 20.27 7.74
CA SER A 14 -14.59 18.81 7.65
C SER A 14 -15.00 18.30 6.26
N LYS A 15 -15.59 19.16 5.42
CA LYS A 15 -16.06 18.83 4.07
C LYS A 15 -15.05 19.18 2.97
N LEU A 16 -13.98 19.91 3.30
CA LEU A 16 -13.01 20.34 2.30
C LEU A 16 -12.01 19.23 1.96
N PRO A 17 -11.50 19.18 0.71
CA PRO A 17 -10.40 18.29 0.34
C PRO A 17 -9.14 18.57 1.17
N VAL A 18 -8.30 17.54 1.36
CA VAL A 18 -7.08 17.63 2.18
C VAL A 18 -6.14 18.72 1.69
N LYS A 19 -5.93 18.84 0.38
CA LYS A 19 -5.12 19.93 -0.22
C LYS A 19 -5.62 21.34 0.11
N SER A 20 -6.93 21.53 0.26
CA SER A 20 -7.51 22.82 0.67
C SER A 20 -7.26 23.07 2.15
N LEU A 21 -7.42 22.04 2.99
CA LEU A 21 -7.14 22.12 4.42
C LEU A 21 -5.67 22.42 4.71
N ALA A 22 -4.75 21.78 3.98
CA ALA A 22 -3.32 22.06 4.09
C ALA A 22 -2.99 23.54 3.85
N ARG A 23 -3.64 24.18 2.87
CA ARG A 23 -3.51 25.63 2.59
C ARG A 23 -4.14 26.50 3.69
N PHE A 24 -5.26 26.06 4.26
CA PHE A 24 -6.00 26.81 5.27
C PHE A 24 -5.30 26.85 6.63
N LYS A 25 -4.41 25.90 6.93
CA LYS A 25 -3.53 25.95 8.11
C LYS A 25 -2.73 27.26 8.17
N SER A 26 -2.33 27.80 7.03
CA SER A 26 -1.52 29.03 6.95
C SER A 26 -2.33 30.32 7.09
N LEU A 27 -3.67 30.26 7.04
CA LEU A 27 -4.52 31.46 7.01
C LEU A 27 -4.91 31.95 8.41
N ASN A 28 -5.12 31.04 9.36
CA ASN A 28 -5.63 31.39 10.69
C ASN A 28 -5.22 30.34 11.75
N LYS A 29 -4.86 30.79 12.96
CA LYS A 29 -4.52 29.93 14.11
C LYS A 29 -5.67 28.98 14.50
N LEU A 30 -6.92 29.44 14.44
CA LEU A 30 -8.10 28.62 14.74
C LEU A 30 -8.22 27.47 13.74
N TYR A 31 -8.04 27.75 12.45
CA TYR A 31 -8.09 26.72 11.40
C TYR A 31 -6.94 25.75 11.57
N CYS A 32 -5.73 26.25 11.81
CA CYS A 32 -4.56 25.43 12.09
C CYS A 32 -4.81 24.50 13.29
N SER A 33 -5.39 25.01 14.37
CA SER A 33 -5.75 24.22 15.56
C SER A 33 -6.76 23.13 15.25
N PHE A 34 -7.85 23.41 14.53
CA PHE A 34 -8.82 22.38 14.13
C PHE A 34 -8.21 21.34 13.19
N ILE A 35 -7.42 21.75 12.20
CA ILE A 35 -6.91 20.82 11.18
C ILE A 35 -5.75 19.95 11.73
N ASN A 36 -5.08 20.40 12.80
CA ASN A 36 -4.05 19.60 13.50
C ASN A 36 -4.63 18.75 14.64
N ASP A 37 -5.91 18.93 15.00
CA ASP A 37 -6.54 18.13 16.04
C ASP A 37 -6.66 16.66 15.60
N PRO A 38 -6.17 15.68 16.40
CA PRO A 38 -6.23 14.27 16.04
C PRO A 38 -7.65 13.75 15.81
N HIS A 39 -8.66 14.27 16.53
CA HIS A 39 -10.04 13.87 16.31
C HIS A 39 -10.56 14.36 14.96
N PHE A 40 -10.27 15.62 14.59
CA PHE A 40 -10.56 16.15 13.26
C PHE A 40 -9.89 15.34 12.17
N ILE A 41 -8.59 15.03 12.29
CA ILE A 41 -7.85 14.25 11.29
C ILE A 41 -8.49 12.88 11.09
N ASN A 42 -8.78 12.16 12.18
CA ASN A 42 -9.40 10.83 12.11
C ASN A 42 -10.82 10.87 11.54
N ALA A 43 -11.64 11.84 11.96
CA ALA A 43 -13.00 12.00 11.46
C ALA A 43 -13.02 12.38 9.97
N HIS A 44 -12.16 13.33 9.57
CA HIS A 44 -11.98 13.73 8.18
C HIS A 44 -11.52 12.56 7.31
N PHE A 45 -10.51 11.81 7.75
CA PHE A 45 -10.00 10.64 7.03
C PHE A 45 -11.08 9.58 6.82
N LYS A 46 -11.85 9.22 7.86
CA LYS A 46 -12.96 8.26 7.74
C LYS A 46 -14.05 8.72 6.76
N ASN A 47 -14.36 10.02 6.77
CA ASN A 47 -15.39 10.57 5.88
C ASN A 47 -14.92 10.69 4.43
N HIS A 48 -13.65 11.02 4.18
CA HIS A 48 -13.13 11.27 2.83
C HIS A 48 -12.52 10.04 2.15
N SER A 49 -11.99 9.08 2.90
CA SER A 49 -11.47 7.81 2.36
C SER A 49 -12.55 6.95 1.70
N VAL A 50 -13.82 7.12 2.11
CA VAL A 50 -14.98 6.37 1.60
C VAL A 50 -15.65 7.06 0.40
N VAL A 51 -15.45 8.37 0.23
CA VAL A 51 -16.32 9.22 -0.61
C VAL A 51 -15.75 9.50 -2.00
N HIS A 52 -14.44 9.37 -2.23
CA HIS A 52 -13.87 9.62 -3.57
C HIS A 52 -13.85 8.36 -4.43
N GLY A 53 -14.66 8.37 -5.49
CA GLY A 53 -14.68 7.36 -6.56
C GLY A 53 -13.42 7.34 -7.44
N ASP A 54 -12.53 8.32 -7.26
CA ASP A 54 -11.29 8.48 -8.01
C ASP A 54 -10.17 7.72 -7.31
N LEU A 55 -9.53 6.81 -8.03
CA LEU A 55 -8.35 6.12 -7.54
C LEU A 55 -7.15 7.08 -7.65
N CYS A 56 -6.66 7.53 -6.49
CA CYS A 56 -5.31 8.10 -6.42
C CYS A 56 -4.32 6.93 -6.43
N LEU A 57 -3.29 7.04 -7.27
CA LEU A 57 -2.26 6.04 -7.44
C LEU A 57 -0.91 6.66 -7.16
N ILE A 58 -0.04 5.86 -6.53
CA ILE A 58 1.38 6.14 -6.43
C ILE A 58 2.08 5.24 -7.43
N LEU A 59 2.91 5.83 -8.28
CA LEU A 59 3.88 5.10 -9.09
C LEU A 59 5.28 5.36 -8.53
N SER A 60 6.00 4.30 -8.23
CA SER A 60 7.45 4.37 -8.01
C SER A 60 8.17 3.94 -9.26
N CYS A 61 9.11 4.74 -9.78
CA CYS A 61 10.03 4.28 -10.81
C CYS A 61 11.44 4.81 -10.59
N ILE A 62 12.40 4.04 -11.11
CA ILE A 62 13.77 4.49 -11.26
C ILE A 62 13.85 5.27 -12.57
N GLU A 63 14.18 6.55 -12.49
CA GLU A 63 14.49 7.34 -13.68
C GLU A 63 16.02 7.38 -13.86
N HIS A 64 16.47 6.93 -15.04
CA HIS A 64 17.86 7.05 -15.45
C HIS A 64 18.08 8.45 -16.05
N GLN A 65 18.61 9.38 -15.24
CA GLN A 65 19.07 10.69 -15.73
C GLN A 65 20.60 10.77 -15.55
N ASN A 66 21.36 10.62 -16.65
CA ASN A 66 22.83 10.58 -16.67
C ASN A 66 23.43 9.36 -15.93
N LEU A 67 24.72 9.43 -15.55
CA LEU A 67 25.48 8.37 -14.86
C LEU A 67 24.97 8.04 -13.43
N ASN A 68 24.01 8.80 -12.90
CA ASN A 68 23.45 8.59 -11.56
C ASN A 68 21.98 8.16 -11.66
N ASN A 69 21.65 7.03 -11.05
CA ASN A 69 20.26 6.58 -10.94
C ASN A 69 19.55 7.39 -9.86
N THR A 70 18.40 7.98 -10.19
CA THR A 70 17.54 8.64 -9.19
C THR A 70 16.17 7.98 -9.16
N THR A 71 15.73 7.56 -7.98
CA THR A 71 14.37 7.05 -7.82
C THR A 71 13.42 8.23 -7.68
N LYS A 72 12.30 8.22 -8.41
CA LYS A 72 11.23 9.22 -8.25
C LYS A 72 9.93 8.53 -7.87
N ILE A 73 9.24 9.15 -6.93
CA ILE A 73 7.87 8.77 -6.59
C ILE A 73 6.95 9.77 -7.25
N HIS A 74 6.10 9.27 -8.13
CA HIS A 74 5.13 10.06 -8.84
C HIS A 74 3.73 9.78 -8.32
N PHE A 75 2.95 10.84 -8.16
CA PHE A 75 1.60 10.80 -7.63
C PHE A 75 0.63 11.20 -8.73
N PHE A 76 -0.39 10.39 -8.96
CA PHE A 76 -1.36 10.58 -10.04
C PHE A 76 -2.76 10.35 -9.51
N THR A 77 -3.70 10.99 -10.16
CA THR A 77 -5.11 10.68 -10.00
C THR A 77 -5.64 10.20 -11.34
N ILE A 78 -6.39 9.10 -11.33
CA ILE A 78 -7.20 8.70 -12.47
C ILE A 78 -8.46 9.57 -12.43
N LYS A 79 -8.46 10.67 -13.19
CA LYS A 79 -9.58 11.64 -13.25
C LYS A 79 -10.67 11.20 -14.22
N ASP A 80 -10.26 10.62 -15.34
CA ASP A 80 -11.15 10.03 -16.34
C ASP A 80 -10.77 8.57 -16.50
N ASN A 81 -11.75 7.72 -16.78
CA ASN A 81 -11.56 6.26 -16.85
C ASN A 81 -10.32 5.86 -17.68
N GLU A 82 -9.93 6.63 -18.70
CA GLU A 82 -8.89 6.29 -19.67
C GLU A 82 -7.52 6.96 -19.44
N HIS A 83 -7.45 8.01 -18.61
CA HIS A 83 -6.26 8.85 -18.50
C HIS A 83 -5.85 9.11 -17.05
N ALA A 84 -4.57 8.85 -16.76
CA ALA A 84 -3.91 9.28 -15.54
C ALA A 84 -2.98 10.47 -15.84
N MET A 85 -3.00 11.48 -14.95
CA MET A 85 -2.12 12.65 -15.04
C MET A 85 -1.24 12.77 -13.81
N ILE A 86 0.03 13.14 -14.01
CA ILE A 86 0.99 13.37 -12.93
C ILE A 86 0.58 14.65 -12.22
N GLU A 87 0.33 14.57 -10.91
CA GLU A 87 0.03 15.76 -10.11
C GLU A 87 1.27 16.29 -9.41
N TYR A 88 2.12 15.39 -8.93
CA TYR A 88 3.32 15.73 -8.17
C TYR A 88 4.36 14.62 -8.31
N SER A 89 5.63 14.99 -8.24
CA SER A 89 6.76 14.06 -8.23
C SER A 89 7.69 14.44 -7.09
N MET A 90 8.11 13.46 -6.31
CA MET A 90 9.08 13.63 -5.24
C MET A 90 10.37 12.88 -5.60
N PRO A 91 11.51 13.58 -5.73
CA PRO A 91 12.79 12.90 -5.90
C PRO A 91 13.15 12.18 -4.60
N VAL A 92 13.61 10.95 -4.71
CA VAL A 92 14.13 10.15 -3.61
C VAL A 92 15.56 9.76 -3.97
N SER A 93 16.52 10.38 -3.30
CA SER A 93 17.93 10.48 -3.70
C SER A 93 18.77 9.23 -3.43
N PHE A 94 18.24 8.01 -3.60
CA PHE A 94 19.03 6.82 -3.28
C PHE A 94 18.87 5.67 -4.26
N ASP A 95 19.91 4.84 -4.27
CA ASP A 95 20.30 3.95 -5.37
C ASP A 95 19.26 2.88 -5.71
N THR A 96 18.48 2.42 -4.72
CA THR A 96 17.39 1.44 -4.89
C THR A 96 16.41 1.51 -3.71
N TYR A 97 15.11 1.65 -3.99
CA TYR A 97 14.05 1.65 -2.99
C TYR A 97 12.97 0.62 -3.29
N HIS A 98 12.53 -0.07 -2.25
CA HIS A 98 11.25 -0.74 -2.25
C HIS A 98 10.21 0.18 -1.63
N ILE A 99 9.11 0.38 -2.35
CA ILE A 99 7.96 1.14 -1.86
C ILE A 99 6.92 0.18 -1.34
N LEU A 100 6.51 0.40 -0.10
CA LEU A 100 5.45 -0.36 0.52
C LEU A 100 4.09 0.21 0.12
N PRO A 101 3.02 -0.61 0.12
CA PRO A 101 1.66 -0.13 -0.05
C PRO A 101 1.34 1.02 0.93
N SER A 102 0.48 1.95 0.51
CA SER A 102 0.08 3.05 1.39
C SER A 102 -0.73 2.53 2.57
N CYS A 103 -0.44 3.05 3.76
CA CYS A 103 -1.24 2.81 4.96
C CYS A 103 -1.81 4.14 5.44
N ASN A 104 -3.14 4.27 5.44
CA ASN A 104 -3.86 5.49 5.81
C ASN A 104 -3.41 6.76 5.05
N GLY A 105 -2.91 6.61 3.82
CA GLY A 105 -2.37 7.72 3.02
C GLY A 105 -0.91 8.07 3.29
N LEU A 106 -0.28 7.43 4.28
CA LEU A 106 1.16 7.48 4.50
C LEU A 106 1.85 6.42 3.63
N ILE A 107 3.10 6.69 3.26
CA ILE A 107 3.91 5.78 2.44
C ILE A 107 5.23 5.55 3.13
N CYS A 108 5.57 4.28 3.29
CA CYS A 108 6.88 3.85 3.75
C CYS A 108 7.68 3.33 2.56
N PHE A 109 8.96 3.68 2.52
CA PHE A 109 9.91 3.15 1.56
C PHE A 109 11.26 2.93 2.24
N TYR A 110 11.99 1.93 1.74
CA TYR A 110 13.24 1.54 2.36
C TYR A 110 14.32 1.18 1.35
N GLY A 111 15.55 1.53 1.69
CA GLY A 111 16.73 1.34 0.85
C GLY A 111 17.52 0.09 1.25
N LEU A 112 18.40 -0.37 0.36
CA LEU A 112 19.27 -1.53 0.60
C LEU A 112 20.26 -1.35 1.77
N HIS A 113 20.47 -0.11 2.22
CA HIS A 113 21.42 0.24 3.29
C HIS A 113 20.75 0.43 4.66
N GLY A 114 19.55 -0.11 4.86
CA GLY A 114 18.90 -0.07 6.18
C GLY A 114 18.05 1.18 6.44
N SER A 115 18.13 2.19 5.56
CA SER A 115 17.34 3.41 5.66
C SER A 115 15.86 3.13 5.44
N VAL A 116 15.02 3.67 6.32
CA VAL A 116 13.57 3.62 6.19
C VAL A 116 13.03 5.03 6.32
N HIS A 117 12.19 5.41 5.38
CA HIS A 117 11.55 6.69 5.34
C HIS A 117 10.04 6.52 5.33
N VAL A 118 9.36 7.42 6.04
CA VAL A 118 7.91 7.52 5.98
C VAL A 118 7.57 8.92 5.52
N CYS A 119 6.70 9.04 4.52
CA CYS A 119 6.26 10.32 4.00
C CYS A 119 4.74 10.41 3.95
N ASN A 120 4.25 11.64 4.11
CA ASN A 120 2.92 12.03 3.69
C ASN A 120 3.07 12.90 2.43
N PRO A 121 2.74 12.36 1.25
CA PRO A 121 2.81 13.10 -0.01
C PRO A 121 1.90 14.32 -0.04
N THR A 122 0.76 14.25 0.63
CA THR A 122 -0.28 15.29 0.63
C THR A 122 0.20 16.54 1.35
N THR A 123 0.89 16.36 2.48
CA THR A 123 1.50 17.44 3.26
C THR A 123 2.94 17.72 2.84
N LYS A 124 3.51 16.91 1.94
CA LYS A 124 4.91 16.98 1.48
C LYS A 124 5.93 16.88 2.62
N THR A 125 5.60 16.09 3.64
CA THR A 125 6.48 15.86 4.79
C THR A 125 7.09 14.48 4.72
N ILE A 126 8.36 14.37 5.07
CA ILE A 126 9.12 13.12 5.12
C ILE A 126 9.89 13.05 6.44
N VAL A 127 9.92 11.88 7.06
CA VAL A 127 10.80 11.58 8.18
C VAL A 127 11.74 10.45 7.79
N ASN A 128 12.98 10.55 8.24
CA ASN A 128 13.92 9.43 8.23
C ASN A 128 13.84 8.73 9.58
N LEU A 129 13.60 7.43 9.58
CA LEU A 129 13.59 6.68 10.82
C LEU A 129 15.03 6.47 11.28
N PRO A 130 15.31 6.57 12.59
CA PRO A 130 16.66 6.32 13.09
C PRO A 130 17.08 4.91 12.69
N ASN A 131 18.34 4.71 12.30
CA ASN A 131 18.87 3.37 12.09
C ASN A 131 19.67 2.98 13.35
N ILE A 132 19.28 1.91 14.04
CA ILE A 132 19.96 1.49 15.27
C ILE A 132 21.20 0.63 14.96
N ASP A 133 21.24 -0.02 13.80
CA ASP A 133 22.34 -0.94 13.48
C ASP A 133 23.45 -0.25 12.67
N ASP A 134 24.64 -0.22 13.28
CA ASP A 134 25.98 -0.09 12.67
C ASP A 134 26.43 -1.44 12.04
N ASP A 135 25.64 -2.50 12.25
CA ASP A 135 25.84 -3.81 11.64
C ASP A 135 25.47 -3.74 10.15
N LEU A 136 26.43 -4.08 9.29
CA LEU A 136 26.32 -4.19 7.82
C LEU A 136 25.26 -5.21 7.33
N GLN A 137 24.43 -5.76 8.23
CA GLN A 137 23.42 -6.75 7.91
C GLN A 137 22.24 -6.10 7.20
N ARG A 138 22.14 -6.37 5.90
CA ARG A 138 20.99 -5.96 5.08
C ARG A 138 19.75 -6.75 5.51
N PHE A 139 18.69 -6.05 5.91
CA PHE A 139 17.41 -6.69 6.14
C PHE A 139 16.79 -7.11 4.78
N GLN A 140 16.03 -8.21 4.77
CA GLN A 140 15.47 -8.81 3.56
C GLN A 140 14.18 -8.14 3.11
N SER A 141 13.36 -7.68 4.07
CA SER A 141 12.06 -7.10 3.80
C SER A 141 11.61 -6.14 4.89
N CYS A 142 10.66 -5.28 4.57
CA CYS A 142 10.06 -4.33 5.50
C CYS A 142 8.53 -4.33 5.37
N GLY A 143 7.83 -4.15 6.49
CA GLY A 143 6.39 -3.91 6.53
C GLY A 143 6.07 -2.57 7.18
N PHE A 144 5.00 -1.91 6.74
CA PHE A 144 4.48 -0.68 7.33
C PHE A 144 2.97 -0.75 7.50
N GLY A 145 2.49 -0.46 8.70
CA GLY A 145 1.12 -0.72 9.10
C GLY A 145 0.66 0.15 10.27
N PHE A 146 -0.65 0.26 10.43
CA PHE A 146 -1.27 1.00 11.52
C PHE A 146 -1.73 0.04 12.61
N ASP A 147 -1.24 0.27 13.82
CA ASP A 147 -1.70 -0.40 15.04
C ASP A 147 -2.93 0.31 15.57
N GLY A 148 -4.10 -0.28 15.30
CA GLY A 148 -5.39 0.23 15.74
C GLY A 148 -5.62 0.12 17.25
N ILE A 149 -4.89 -0.74 17.97
CA ILE A 149 -5.01 -0.89 19.43
C ILE A 149 -4.30 0.27 20.11
N ASN A 150 -3.06 0.56 19.69
CA ASN A 150 -2.23 1.60 20.30
C ASN A 150 -2.32 2.96 19.57
N GLY A 151 -3.09 3.05 18.48
CA GLY A 151 -3.32 4.30 17.75
C GLY A 151 -2.07 4.87 17.09
N THR A 152 -1.14 4.01 16.65
CA THR A 152 0.19 4.41 16.17
C THR A 152 0.57 3.63 14.93
N TYR A 153 1.59 4.09 14.21
CA TYR A 153 2.14 3.34 13.07
C TYR A 153 3.36 2.55 13.52
N LYS A 154 3.52 1.35 12.97
CA LYS A 154 4.71 0.53 13.17
C LYS A 154 5.38 0.19 11.85
N VAL A 155 6.70 0.10 11.92
CA VAL A 155 7.55 -0.45 10.84
C VAL A 155 8.16 -1.73 11.35
N ILE A 156 8.11 -2.80 10.56
CA ILE A 156 8.76 -4.07 10.88
C ILE A 156 9.89 -4.29 9.89
N LYS A 157 11.11 -4.52 10.38
CA LYS A 157 12.25 -4.98 9.58
C LYS A 157 12.41 -6.47 9.80
N PHE A 158 12.61 -7.21 8.70
CA PHE A 158 12.86 -8.64 8.72
C PHE A 158 14.28 -8.90 8.24
N PHE A 159 15.16 -9.38 9.13
CA PHE A 159 16.57 -9.61 8.81
C PHE A 159 16.82 -11.03 8.33
N ASP A 160 16.28 -11.98 9.08
CA ASP A 160 16.31 -13.40 8.81
C ASP A 160 15.02 -14.02 9.39
N PRO A 161 14.74 -15.31 9.18
CA PRO A 161 13.53 -15.93 9.69
C PRO A 161 13.31 -15.79 11.20
N HIS A 162 14.35 -15.49 11.99
CA HIS A 162 14.33 -15.46 13.46
C HIS A 162 14.50 -14.05 14.08
N LYS A 163 14.98 -13.08 13.30
CA LYS A 163 15.24 -11.70 13.75
C LYS A 163 14.29 -10.71 13.06
N ILE A 164 13.42 -10.11 13.87
CA ILE A 164 12.63 -8.94 13.48
C ILE A 164 12.92 -7.74 14.39
N GLU A 165 12.76 -6.54 13.85
CA GLU A 165 12.79 -5.31 14.64
C GLU A 165 11.55 -4.50 14.36
N ILE A 166 10.92 -3.97 15.41
CA ILE A 166 9.68 -3.21 15.32
C ILE A 166 9.95 -1.78 15.77
N PHE A 167 9.77 -0.82 14.86
CA PHE A 167 9.73 0.59 15.19
C PHE A 167 8.30 1.00 15.52
N THR A 168 8.13 1.78 16.58
CA THR A 168 6.84 2.40 16.88
C THR A 168 6.96 3.92 16.77
N MET A 169 6.21 4.52 15.85
CA MET A 169 6.37 5.94 15.50
C MET A 169 6.18 6.89 16.69
N VAL A 170 5.16 6.66 17.52
CA VAL A 170 4.87 7.53 18.69
C VAL A 170 6.00 7.54 19.73
N ASN A 171 6.74 6.43 19.86
CA ASN A 171 7.86 6.33 20.81
C ASN A 171 9.19 6.79 20.21
N GLY A 172 9.26 6.89 18.87
CA GLY A 172 10.50 7.22 18.17
C GLY A 172 11.62 6.19 18.35
N SER A 173 11.31 4.96 18.77
CA SER A 173 12.30 3.94 19.14
C SER A 173 12.06 2.61 18.43
N TRP A 174 13.14 1.87 18.19
CA TRP A 174 13.05 0.47 17.75
C TRP A 174 13.11 -0.47 18.95
N ASN A 175 12.21 -1.44 18.96
CA ASN A 175 12.22 -2.56 19.88
C ASN A 175 12.71 -3.80 19.11
N LYS A 176 13.81 -4.39 19.55
CA LYS A 176 14.33 -5.63 18.98
C LYS A 176 13.61 -6.80 19.60
N ILE A 177 13.00 -7.66 18.78
CA ILE A 177 12.34 -8.87 19.26
C ILE A 177 12.96 -10.07 18.57
N ARG A 178 13.57 -10.94 19.36
CA ARG A 178 14.06 -12.24 18.89
C ARG A 178 13.04 -13.29 19.23
N TYR A 179 12.53 -13.98 18.21
CA TYR A 179 11.65 -15.11 18.42
C TYR A 179 12.47 -16.39 18.34
N THR A 180 12.30 -17.27 19.32
CA THR A 180 12.97 -18.57 19.35
C THR A 180 12.40 -19.52 18.28
N TYR A 181 11.11 -19.37 17.94
CA TYR A 181 10.39 -20.19 16.95
C TYR A 181 9.29 -19.40 16.19
N PRO A 182 9.64 -18.35 15.42
CA PRO A 182 8.67 -17.77 14.50
C PRO A 182 8.33 -18.77 13.40
N PRO A 183 7.10 -18.77 12.86
CA PRO A 183 6.75 -19.61 11.72
C PRO A 183 7.64 -19.19 10.54
N CYS A 184 8.53 -20.07 10.09
CA CYS A 184 9.62 -19.78 9.18
C CYS A 184 9.22 -18.86 8.00
N PHE A 185 9.73 -17.62 8.00
CA PHE A 185 9.48 -16.67 6.92
C PHE A 185 10.34 -17.04 5.71
N GLY A 186 9.70 -17.29 4.57
CA GLY A 186 10.37 -17.33 3.28
C GLY A 186 9.85 -16.17 2.46
N PHE A 187 10.68 -15.16 2.20
CA PHE A 187 10.30 -14.10 1.26
C PHE A 187 10.32 -14.65 -0.17
N GLN A 188 9.26 -15.36 -0.53
CA GLN A 188 9.03 -15.74 -1.92
C GLN A 188 8.93 -14.46 -2.76
N HIS A 189 9.67 -14.40 -3.87
CA HIS A 189 9.71 -13.28 -4.82
C HIS A 189 10.16 -11.92 -4.27
N HIS A 190 10.82 -11.85 -3.11
CA HIS A 190 11.12 -10.57 -2.45
C HIS A 190 9.87 -9.69 -2.24
N GLN A 191 8.68 -10.31 -2.15
CA GLN A 191 7.46 -9.55 -1.87
C GLN A 191 7.48 -9.05 -0.43
N PRO A 192 7.26 -7.75 -0.20
CA PRO A 192 7.05 -7.26 1.15
C PRO A 192 5.76 -7.85 1.73
N PRO A 193 5.66 -7.97 3.07
CA PRO A 193 4.44 -8.39 3.71
C PRO A 193 3.27 -7.47 3.34
N VAL A 194 2.11 -8.08 3.11
CA VAL A 194 0.85 -7.37 2.82
C VAL A 194 0.22 -6.96 4.14
N PHE A 195 -0.09 -5.67 4.28
CA PHE A 195 -0.83 -5.16 5.44
C PHE A 195 -2.33 -5.11 5.14
N ALA A 196 -3.14 -5.81 5.93
CA ALA A 196 -4.60 -5.80 5.82
C ALA A 196 -5.23 -6.06 7.20
N ASN A 197 -6.36 -5.42 7.52
CA ASN A 197 -7.10 -5.59 8.78
C ASN A 197 -6.28 -5.55 10.09
N GLY A 198 -5.16 -4.81 10.13
CA GLY A 198 -4.30 -4.75 11.32
C GLY A 198 -3.28 -5.88 11.43
N PHE A 199 -3.12 -6.68 10.38
CA PHE A 199 -2.14 -7.77 10.33
C PHE A 199 -1.22 -7.60 9.15
N PHE A 200 0.00 -8.09 9.30
CA PHE A 200 0.89 -8.35 8.17
C PHE A 200 0.79 -9.81 7.75
N TYR A 201 0.78 -10.05 6.43
CA TYR A 201 0.64 -11.37 5.85
C TYR A 201 1.72 -11.64 4.79
N TRP A 202 2.25 -12.86 4.78
CA TRP A 202 3.18 -13.34 3.77
C TRP A 202 3.17 -14.87 3.69
N PHE A 203 3.71 -15.42 2.61
CA PHE A 203 3.84 -16.87 2.49
C PHE A 203 4.97 -17.41 3.37
N SER A 204 4.70 -18.56 4.00
CA SER A 204 5.69 -19.35 4.70
C SER A 204 6.42 -20.29 3.74
N ILE A 205 7.58 -20.80 4.18
CA ILE A 205 8.29 -21.86 3.47
C ILE A 205 7.43 -23.15 3.43
N SER A 206 6.61 -23.39 4.47
CA SER A 206 5.80 -24.59 4.68
C SER A 206 4.43 -24.61 3.98
N SER A 207 4.23 -23.80 2.94
CA SER A 207 2.98 -23.78 2.15
C SER A 207 1.76 -23.24 2.89
N SER A 208 1.97 -22.33 3.83
CA SER A 208 0.92 -21.61 4.55
C SER A 208 1.10 -20.10 4.41
N ILE A 209 0.14 -19.32 4.92
CA ILE A 209 0.29 -17.88 5.10
C ILE A 209 0.60 -17.66 6.58
N VAL A 210 1.64 -16.87 6.86
CA VAL A 210 1.87 -16.35 8.21
C VAL A 210 1.11 -15.04 8.35
N SER A 211 0.43 -14.88 9.48
CA SER A 211 -0.11 -13.60 9.92
C SER A 211 0.67 -13.10 11.14
N PHE A 212 0.86 -11.79 11.21
CA PHE A 212 1.39 -11.11 12.39
C PHE A 212 0.43 -10.01 12.82
N ASP A 213 -0.14 -10.14 14.01
CA ASP A 213 -0.98 -9.13 14.64
C ASP A 213 -0.10 -7.95 15.06
N ILE A 214 -0.28 -6.79 14.43
CA ILE A 214 0.56 -5.61 14.69
C ILE A 214 0.34 -5.04 16.10
N GLY A 215 -0.85 -5.23 16.67
CA GLY A 215 -1.24 -4.67 17.94
C GLY A 215 -0.86 -5.55 19.12
N LYS A 216 -1.02 -6.87 18.97
CA LYS A 216 -0.62 -7.86 19.98
C LYS A 216 0.83 -8.35 19.83
N GLU A 217 1.43 -8.13 18.66
CA GLU A 217 2.78 -8.58 18.30
C GLU A 217 2.94 -10.11 18.35
N THR A 218 1.89 -10.81 17.90
CA THR A 218 1.80 -12.29 17.89
C THR A 218 1.71 -12.85 16.48
N PHE A 219 2.26 -14.04 16.28
CA PHE A 219 2.21 -14.78 15.02
C PHE A 219 1.14 -15.85 15.04
N GLU A 220 0.47 -16.01 13.92
CA GLU A 220 -0.43 -17.12 13.65
C GLU A 220 -0.20 -17.66 12.23
N THR A 221 -0.83 -18.79 11.91
CA THR A 221 -0.74 -19.41 10.59
C THR A 221 -2.14 -19.60 10.02
N ILE A 222 -2.30 -19.20 8.77
CA ILE A 222 -3.52 -19.29 7.99
C ILE A 222 -3.32 -20.32 6.88
N SER A 223 -4.31 -21.19 6.70
CA SER A 223 -4.32 -22.19 5.62
C SER A 223 -4.66 -21.54 4.28
N LEU A 224 -4.10 -22.06 3.20
CA LEU A 224 -4.48 -21.66 1.83
C LEU A 224 -5.88 -22.18 1.47
N PRO A 225 -6.55 -21.60 0.45
CA PRO A 225 -7.72 -22.24 -0.15
C PRO A 225 -7.38 -23.66 -0.60
N GLN A 226 -8.33 -24.59 -0.47
CA GLN A 226 -8.11 -26.00 -0.80
C GLN A 226 -7.65 -26.22 -2.25
N SER A 227 -8.12 -25.39 -3.19
CA SER A 227 -7.72 -25.43 -4.59
C SER A 227 -6.28 -24.97 -4.85
N ALA A 228 -5.63 -24.33 -3.88
CA ALA A 228 -4.29 -23.77 -4.00
C ALA A 228 -3.20 -24.57 -3.27
N LEU A 229 -3.57 -25.59 -2.49
CA LEU A 229 -2.64 -26.37 -1.67
C LEU A 229 -1.54 -27.09 -2.48
N ASN A 230 -1.86 -27.53 -3.70
CA ASN A 230 -0.96 -28.29 -4.58
C ASN A 230 -0.38 -27.46 -5.74
N LYS A 231 -0.61 -26.15 -5.73
CA LYS A 231 -0.21 -25.26 -6.83
C LYS A 231 1.25 -24.81 -6.69
N ASP A 232 1.83 -24.41 -7.83
CA ASP A 232 3.12 -23.74 -7.84
C ASP A 232 3.02 -22.40 -7.10
N LYS A 233 3.64 -22.34 -5.92
CA LYS A 233 3.66 -21.15 -5.07
C LYS A 233 4.27 -19.95 -5.78
N TYR A 234 5.15 -20.16 -6.76
CA TYR A 234 5.75 -19.07 -7.50
C TYR A 234 4.75 -18.32 -8.42
N LYS A 235 3.52 -18.84 -8.52
CA LYS A 235 2.40 -18.24 -9.24
C LYS A 235 1.27 -17.79 -8.31
N LEU A 236 1.49 -17.86 -7.00
CA LEU A 236 0.59 -17.32 -5.98
C LEU A 236 1.20 -16.04 -5.41
N TYR A 237 0.37 -15.03 -5.17
CA TYR A 237 0.82 -13.80 -4.51
C TYR A 237 -0.29 -13.23 -3.62
N LEU A 238 0.11 -12.49 -2.59
CA LEU A 238 -0.82 -11.80 -1.70
C LEU A 238 -0.95 -10.33 -2.11
N VAL A 239 -2.14 -9.79 -1.91
CA VAL A 239 -2.46 -8.38 -2.13
C VAL A 239 -3.50 -7.93 -1.11
N GLU A 240 -3.50 -6.63 -0.80
CA GLU A 240 -4.60 -6.01 -0.07
C GLU A 240 -5.59 -5.43 -1.08
N LEU A 241 -6.88 -5.68 -0.88
CA LEU A 241 -7.95 -5.05 -1.65
C LEU A 241 -9.08 -4.60 -0.70
N LYS A 242 -9.27 -3.28 -0.59
CA LYS A 242 -10.32 -2.66 0.25
C LYS A 242 -10.23 -3.02 1.73
N GLY A 243 -9.02 -3.06 2.26
CA GLY A 243 -8.67 -3.40 3.64
C GLY A 243 -8.51 -4.89 3.89
N GLU A 244 -8.86 -5.75 2.93
CA GLU A 244 -8.98 -7.19 3.12
C GLU A 244 -7.79 -7.93 2.49
N LEU A 245 -7.36 -9.00 3.15
CA LEU A 245 -6.34 -9.90 2.59
C LEU A 245 -6.93 -10.66 1.41
N CYS A 246 -6.24 -10.58 0.27
CA CYS A 246 -6.56 -11.36 -0.91
C CYS A 246 -5.35 -12.19 -1.36
N MET A 247 -5.64 -13.37 -1.90
CA MET A 247 -4.67 -14.22 -2.56
C MET A 247 -5.04 -14.27 -4.03
N VAL A 248 -4.02 -14.17 -4.88
CA VAL A 248 -4.20 -14.28 -6.31
C VAL A 248 -3.45 -15.49 -6.82
N ASP A 249 -4.16 -16.26 -7.64
CA ASP A 249 -3.74 -17.53 -8.18
C ASP A 249 -3.65 -17.42 -9.70
N MET A 250 -2.44 -17.61 -10.24
CA MET A 250 -2.15 -17.63 -11.67
C MET A 250 -1.68 -19.00 -12.15
N ASP A 251 -1.73 -20.03 -11.31
CA ASP A 251 -1.27 -21.36 -11.70
C ASP A 251 -2.35 -22.10 -12.49
N PHE A 252 -2.37 -21.85 -13.80
CA PHE A 252 -3.24 -22.46 -14.78
C PHE A 252 -2.45 -22.86 -16.03
N GLU A 253 -2.87 -23.94 -16.68
CA GLU A 253 -2.21 -24.45 -17.90
C GLU A 253 -2.29 -23.46 -19.07
N ASP A 254 -3.42 -22.78 -19.23
CA ASP A 254 -3.65 -21.83 -20.34
C ASP A 254 -2.97 -20.47 -20.12
N LYS A 255 -2.49 -20.17 -18.90
CA LYS A 255 -1.93 -18.89 -18.44
C LYS A 255 -2.79 -17.67 -18.75
N LYS A 256 -4.07 -17.84 -19.09
CA LYS A 256 -4.99 -16.76 -19.50
C LYS A 256 -5.96 -16.38 -18.39
N ARG A 257 -5.85 -17.07 -17.27
CA ARG A 257 -6.78 -17.01 -16.15
C ARG A 257 -6.05 -16.61 -14.88
N VAL A 258 -6.73 -15.77 -14.09
CA VAL A 258 -6.32 -15.40 -12.74
C VAL A 258 -7.53 -15.50 -11.82
N ASP A 259 -7.40 -16.27 -10.74
CA ASP A 259 -8.42 -16.36 -9.71
C ASP A 259 -8.04 -15.48 -8.52
N ILE A 260 -8.98 -14.67 -8.03
CA ILE A 260 -8.79 -13.83 -6.85
C ILE A 260 -9.65 -14.39 -5.71
N TRP A 261 -9.00 -14.64 -4.58
CA TRP A 261 -9.60 -15.14 -3.35
C TRP A 261 -9.50 -14.05 -2.28
N ILE A 262 -10.53 -13.88 -1.47
CA ILE A 262 -10.57 -12.98 -0.32
C ILE A 262 -10.65 -13.81 0.95
N PHE A 263 -9.83 -13.47 1.94
CA PHE A 263 -9.87 -14.11 3.25
C PHE A 263 -10.90 -13.40 4.14
N LYS A 264 -11.86 -14.14 4.67
CA LYS A 264 -12.86 -13.62 5.61
C LYS A 264 -12.39 -13.90 7.03
N SER A 265 -11.73 -12.91 7.64
CA SER A 265 -11.12 -13.04 8.98
C SER A 265 -12.12 -13.49 10.05
N ASN A 266 -13.37 -13.03 10.00
CA ASN A 266 -14.39 -13.37 11.01
C ASN A 266 -14.81 -14.85 10.97
N GLU A 267 -14.65 -15.50 9.82
CA GLU A 267 -15.09 -16.87 9.57
C GLU A 267 -13.91 -17.79 9.22
N GLU A 268 -12.68 -17.27 9.31
CA GLU A 268 -11.41 -17.93 9.03
C GLU A 268 -11.37 -18.81 7.76
N HIS A 269 -12.00 -18.34 6.68
CA HIS A 269 -12.04 -19.08 5.42
C HIS A 269 -11.86 -18.18 4.20
N TRP A 270 -11.62 -18.84 3.05
CA TRP A 270 -11.41 -18.17 1.77
C TRP A 270 -12.66 -18.22 0.90
N VAL A 271 -13.04 -17.07 0.37
CA VAL A 271 -14.12 -16.93 -0.61
C VAL A 271 -13.52 -16.51 -1.94
N LYS A 272 -13.99 -17.09 -3.03
CA LYS A 272 -13.57 -16.65 -4.36
C LYS A 272 -14.25 -15.31 -4.69
N LEU A 273 -13.45 -14.25 -4.83
CA LEU A 273 -13.92 -12.93 -5.23
C LEU A 273 -14.32 -12.90 -6.71
N GLY A 274 -13.54 -13.59 -7.55
CA GLY A 274 -13.87 -13.77 -8.96
C GLY A 274 -12.70 -14.27 -9.80
N THR A 275 -12.93 -14.31 -11.11
CA THR A 275 -11.95 -14.77 -12.10
C THR A 275 -11.78 -13.73 -13.19
N ILE A 276 -10.52 -13.44 -13.51
CA ILE A 276 -10.12 -12.63 -14.64
C ILE A 276 -9.68 -13.59 -15.74
N VAL A 277 -10.26 -13.46 -16.94
CA VAL A 277 -9.86 -14.26 -18.10
C VAL A 277 -9.58 -13.35 -19.28
N HIS A 278 -8.44 -13.55 -19.93
CA HIS A 278 -8.12 -12.89 -21.18
C HIS A 278 -8.31 -13.87 -22.35
N ARG A 279 -8.93 -13.42 -23.45
CA ARG A 279 -9.37 -14.32 -24.53
C ARG A 279 -8.21 -14.88 -25.36
N SER A 280 -7.22 -14.04 -25.66
CA SER A 280 -6.15 -14.38 -26.61
C SER A 280 -4.77 -14.43 -25.96
N GLU A 281 -4.42 -13.39 -25.21
CA GLU A 281 -3.11 -13.22 -24.57
C GLU A 281 -3.02 -13.81 -23.16
N PRO A 282 -1.86 -14.34 -22.74
CA PRO A 282 -1.61 -14.76 -21.37
C PRO A 282 -1.61 -13.56 -20.41
N ILE A 283 -1.93 -13.85 -19.13
CA ILE A 283 -1.89 -12.92 -18.02
C ILE A 283 -0.71 -13.31 -17.13
N ASP A 284 0.49 -12.88 -17.51
CA ASP A 284 1.70 -13.11 -16.73
C ASP A 284 2.01 -11.89 -15.87
N THR A 285 2.47 -12.09 -14.63
CA THR A 285 2.96 -11.03 -13.72
C THR A 285 1.98 -9.88 -13.44
N THR A 286 0.69 -10.08 -13.72
CA THR A 286 -0.34 -9.06 -13.53
C THR A 286 -0.96 -9.19 -12.16
N ARG A 287 -0.96 -8.09 -11.39
CA ARG A 287 -1.54 -8.01 -10.05
C ARG A 287 -2.67 -7.01 -9.96
N PRO A 288 -3.77 -7.32 -9.24
CA PRO A 288 -4.74 -6.31 -8.85
C PRO A 288 -4.10 -5.32 -7.89
N VAL A 289 -4.33 -4.05 -8.18
CA VAL A 289 -3.88 -2.89 -7.39
C VAL A 289 -5.00 -2.39 -6.51
N GLY A 290 -6.25 -2.62 -6.93
CA GLY A 290 -7.41 -2.24 -6.15
C GLY A 290 -8.72 -2.35 -6.92
N ILE A 291 -9.82 -2.13 -6.20
CA ILE A 291 -11.17 -2.27 -6.73
C ILE A 291 -11.83 -0.90 -6.74
N LYS A 292 -12.39 -0.48 -7.87
CA LYS A 292 -13.10 0.80 -7.98
C LYS A 292 -14.33 0.86 -7.05
N ALA A 293 -14.81 2.07 -6.79
CA ALA A 293 -15.97 2.31 -5.91
C ALA A 293 -17.23 1.55 -6.37
N ASN A 294 -17.44 1.41 -7.68
CA ASN A 294 -18.55 0.64 -8.25
C ASN A 294 -18.50 -0.87 -7.94
N LYS A 295 -17.41 -1.40 -7.36
CA LYS A 295 -17.15 -2.82 -7.07
C LYS A 295 -17.16 -3.75 -8.30
N LYS A 296 -17.27 -3.19 -9.51
CA LYS A 296 -17.38 -3.94 -10.77
C LYS A 296 -16.07 -3.97 -11.54
N GLU A 297 -15.22 -2.97 -11.34
CA GLU A 297 -13.95 -2.84 -12.04
C GLU A 297 -12.77 -3.06 -11.08
N ILE A 298 -11.83 -3.90 -11.51
CA ILE A 298 -10.55 -4.13 -10.84
C ILE A 298 -9.46 -3.42 -11.64
N LEU A 299 -8.65 -2.62 -10.97
CA LEU A 299 -7.45 -2.05 -11.54
C LEU A 299 -6.32 -3.08 -11.47
N LEU A 300 -5.71 -3.37 -12.61
CA LEU A 300 -4.64 -4.34 -12.78
C LEU A 300 -3.36 -3.64 -13.20
N HIS A 301 -2.26 -4.00 -12.56
CA HIS A 301 -0.90 -3.59 -12.94
C HIS A 301 -0.10 -4.81 -13.38
N GLY A 302 0.42 -4.77 -14.59
CA GLY A 302 1.14 -5.86 -15.22
C GLY A 302 1.12 -5.70 -16.73
N PHE A 303 1.97 -6.45 -17.42
CA PHE A 303 2.04 -6.39 -18.87
C PHE A 303 1.13 -7.45 -19.48
N ILE A 304 0.05 -7.00 -20.13
CA ILE A 304 -0.74 -7.83 -21.05
C ILE A 304 -0.57 -7.23 -22.43
N LYS A 305 -0.20 -8.05 -23.41
CA LYS A 305 0.07 -7.60 -24.78
C LYS A 305 -1.16 -6.84 -25.33
N GLY A 306 -0.93 -5.62 -25.79
CA GLY A 306 -1.97 -4.73 -26.33
C GLY A 306 -2.76 -3.91 -25.29
N LEU A 307 -2.58 -4.14 -23.99
CA LEU A 307 -3.27 -3.38 -22.92
C LEU A 307 -2.35 -2.43 -22.13
N GLY A 308 -1.03 -2.54 -22.32
CA GLY A 308 -0.05 -1.74 -21.59
C GLY A 308 0.19 -2.27 -20.18
N HIS A 309 0.72 -1.41 -19.29
CA HIS A 309 1.09 -1.77 -17.92
C HIS A 309 -0.03 -1.58 -16.89
N LEU A 310 -1.06 -0.81 -17.22
CA LEU A 310 -2.23 -0.57 -16.38
C LEU A 310 -3.51 -0.76 -17.18
N SER A 311 -4.44 -1.52 -16.62
CA SER A 311 -5.75 -1.74 -17.23
C SER A 311 -6.83 -1.91 -16.19
N CYS A 312 -8.06 -1.52 -16.52
CA CYS A 312 -9.25 -1.91 -15.76
C CYS A 312 -9.85 -3.17 -16.37
N TYR A 313 -10.18 -4.15 -15.53
CA TYR A 313 -11.00 -5.28 -15.91
C TYR A 313 -12.38 -5.15 -15.29
N ASN A 314 -13.42 -5.24 -16.10
CA ASN A 314 -14.81 -5.23 -15.64
C ASN A 314 -15.28 -6.68 -15.41
N MET A 315 -15.57 -7.01 -14.16
CA MET A 315 -15.94 -8.35 -13.71
C MET A 315 -17.27 -8.86 -14.28
N GLU A 316 -18.19 -7.96 -14.63
CA GLU A 316 -19.51 -8.34 -15.18
C GLU A 316 -19.46 -8.62 -16.68
N THR A 317 -18.70 -7.80 -17.42
CA THR A 317 -18.61 -7.87 -18.88
C THR A 317 -17.42 -8.71 -19.37
N GLY A 318 -16.46 -8.99 -18.51
CA GLY A 318 -15.21 -9.69 -18.85
C GLY A 318 -14.31 -8.91 -19.81
N ARG A 319 -14.42 -7.57 -19.83
CA ARG A 319 -13.69 -6.70 -20.75
C ARG A 319 -12.56 -5.97 -20.05
N PHE A 320 -11.42 -5.90 -20.74
CA PHE A 320 -10.30 -5.04 -20.36
C PHE A 320 -10.43 -3.68 -21.02
N ARG A 321 -9.94 -2.66 -20.33
CA ARG A 321 -9.79 -1.30 -20.83
C ARG A 321 -8.43 -0.76 -20.39
N PRO A 322 -7.52 -0.41 -21.32
CA PRO A 322 -6.21 0.12 -20.96
C PRO A 322 -6.32 1.48 -20.27
N ILE A 323 -5.35 1.82 -19.43
CA ILE A 323 -5.20 3.14 -18.82
C ILE A 323 -3.87 3.73 -19.25
N ASN A 324 -3.94 4.85 -19.96
CA ASN A 324 -2.75 5.54 -20.43
C ASN A 324 -2.31 6.60 -19.42
N ILE A 325 -1.07 6.51 -18.95
CA ILE A 325 -0.45 7.53 -18.11
C ILE A 325 0.23 8.54 -19.02
N LYS A 326 -0.29 9.78 -19.06
CA LYS A 326 0.32 10.85 -19.86
C LYS A 326 1.59 11.37 -19.17
N GLY A 327 2.67 11.56 -19.94
CA GLY A 327 3.92 12.13 -19.44
C GLY A 327 4.80 11.16 -18.64
N PHE A 328 4.47 9.86 -18.65
CA PHE A 328 5.24 8.82 -17.97
C PHE A 328 5.82 7.85 -18.99
N THR A 329 7.15 7.70 -19.00
CA THR A 329 7.88 6.93 -20.03
C THR A 329 8.52 5.66 -19.48
N SER A 330 8.48 5.42 -18.17
CA SER A 330 9.06 4.20 -17.60
C SER A 330 8.17 2.99 -17.85
N HIS A 331 8.77 1.89 -18.28
CA HIS A 331 8.12 0.57 -18.38
C HIS A 331 8.19 -0.23 -17.08
N TYR A 332 8.99 0.22 -16.11
CA TYR A 332 9.21 -0.47 -14.84
C TYR A 332 8.81 0.45 -13.69
N PHE A 333 7.66 0.14 -13.11
CA PHE A 333 7.15 0.89 -11.97
C PHE A 333 6.33 0.03 -11.02
N HIS A 334 6.23 0.47 -9.77
CA HIS A 334 5.32 -0.13 -8.80
C HIS A 334 4.10 0.75 -8.64
N VAL A 335 2.91 0.15 -8.64
CA VAL A 335 1.64 0.84 -8.41
C VAL A 335 1.04 0.40 -7.08
N SER A 336 0.52 1.37 -6.34
CA SER A 336 -0.34 1.15 -5.18
C SER A 336 -1.44 2.21 -5.13
N GLN A 337 -2.57 1.87 -4.52
CA GLN A 337 -3.61 2.84 -4.20
C GLN A 337 -3.13 3.80 -3.11
N HIS A 338 -3.61 5.03 -3.19
CA HIS A 338 -3.33 6.09 -2.25
C HIS A 338 -4.61 6.82 -1.89
N VAL A 339 -4.61 7.40 -0.70
CA VAL A 339 -5.65 8.30 -0.24
C VAL A 339 -4.97 9.51 0.38
N GLU A 340 -5.44 10.70 0.04
CA GLU A 340 -4.94 11.92 0.64
C GLU A 340 -5.24 11.95 2.14
N THR A 341 -4.31 12.45 2.95
CA THR A 341 -4.46 12.45 4.40
C THR A 341 -3.78 13.63 5.10
N LEU A 342 -4.31 14.00 6.26
CA LEU A 342 -3.73 15.00 7.17
C LEU A 342 -2.83 14.37 8.24
N PHE A 343 -2.68 13.04 8.29
CA PHE A 343 -1.80 12.38 9.26
C PHE A 343 -0.37 12.92 9.16
N GLN A 344 0.23 13.18 10.32
CA GLN A 344 1.60 13.65 10.41
C GLN A 344 2.57 12.46 10.50
N VAL A 345 3.77 12.63 9.94
CA VAL A 345 4.83 11.59 9.93
C VAL A 345 5.97 11.88 10.91
N GLY A 346 5.86 12.94 11.73
CA GLY A 346 6.85 13.32 12.73
C GLY A 346 6.32 14.49 13.56
N HIS A 347 6.94 14.72 14.72
CA HIS A 347 6.69 15.86 15.59
C HIS A 347 7.68 16.98 15.36
#